data_AF-A0A147BPS3-F1
#
_entry.id   AF-A0A147BPS3-F1
#
_cell.length_a   1.000
_cell.length_b   1.000
_cell.length_c   1.000
_cell.angle_alpha   90.00
_cell.angle_beta   90.00
_cell.angle_gamma   90.00
#
_symmetry.space_group_name_H-M   'P 1'
#
loop_
_entity.id
_entity.type
_entity.pdbx_description
1 polymer ?
#
loop_
_entity_poly.entity_id
_entity_poly.type
_entity_poly.pdbx_seq_one_letter_code
_entity_poly.pdbx_strand_id
1 'polypeptide(L)'
;INADVTGKARVYISDSMISLVGHHDIIGRALVVHALPDDLGRGGTDESKATGSSGARLACCIVGRQSGTGWTSPNSRLLFHMFSALLVFFCRHGA
;
A
#
# COMPACT_ATOMS: atom_id res chain seq x y z
N ILE A 1 -9.64 -2.69 0.24
CA ILE A 1 -9.29 -2.48 -1.18
C ILE A 1 -10.10 -3.49 -1.99
N ASN A 2 -10.81 -3.05 -3.04
CA ASN A 2 -11.62 -3.94 -3.86
C ASN A 2 -11.12 -3.92 -5.31
N ALA A 3 -11.06 -5.09 -5.93
CA ALA A 3 -10.81 -5.21 -7.37
C ALA A 3 -12.15 -5.17 -8.13
N ASP A 4 -12.12 -4.68 -9.37
CA ASP A 4 -13.26 -4.77 -10.28
C ASP A 4 -13.40 -6.17 -10.89
N VAL A 5 -14.41 -6.36 -11.74
CA VAL A 5 -14.69 -7.64 -12.43
C VAL A 5 -13.56 -8.11 -13.35
N THR A 6 -12.61 -7.23 -13.67
CA THR A 6 -11.41 -7.56 -14.46
C THR A 6 -10.20 -7.91 -13.59
N GLY A 7 -10.36 -7.89 -12.27
CA GLY A 7 -9.29 -8.14 -11.30
C GLY A 7 -8.40 -6.93 -11.04
N LYS A 8 -8.79 -5.72 -11.47
CA LYS A 8 -7.99 -4.50 -11.27
C LYS A 8 -8.46 -3.72 -10.06
N ALA A 9 -7.54 -3.41 -9.16
CA ALA A 9 -7.78 -2.48 -8.05
C ALA A 9 -7.10 -1.13 -8.33
N ARG A 10 -7.87 -0.04 -8.35
CA ARG A 10 -7.34 1.33 -8.34
C ARG A 10 -7.38 1.84 -6.90
N VAL A 11 -6.21 2.15 -6.34
CA VAL A 11 -6.07 2.46 -4.91
C VAL A 11 -5.55 3.89 -4.73
N TYR A 12 -6.30 4.68 -3.97
CA TYR A 12 -5.89 6.00 -3.48
C TYR A 12 -6.13 6.01 -1.97
N ILE A 13 -5.05 5.99 -1.19
CA ILE A 13 -5.10 5.97 0.27
C ILE A 13 -4.28 7.15 0.78
N SER A 14 -4.82 7.85 1.78
CA SER A 14 -4.09 8.84 2.56
C SER A 14 -3.92 8.28 3.96
N ASP A 15 -2.68 8.25 4.45
CA ASP A 15 -2.32 7.75 5.77
C ASP A 15 -1.43 8.79 6.46
N SER A 16 -1.63 8.97 7.78
CA SER A 16 -0.90 9.97 8.58
C SER A 16 0.23 9.38 9.42
N MET A 17 0.36 8.06 9.49
CA MET A 17 1.37 7.37 10.30
C MET A 17 2.59 6.98 9.46
N ILE A 18 2.36 6.51 8.24
CA ILE A 18 3.40 6.11 7.29
C ILE A 18 4.17 7.35 6.82
N SER A 19 5.50 7.26 6.79
CA SER A 19 6.39 8.33 6.34
C SER A 19 7.46 7.80 5.38
N LEU A 20 8.03 8.68 4.56
CA LEU A 20 9.18 8.37 3.69
C LEU A 20 10.50 8.93 4.27
N VAL A 21 10.46 9.39 5.53
CA VAL A 21 11.59 9.92 6.31
C VAL A 21 11.36 9.71 7.81
N GLY A 22 12.43 9.73 8.59
CA GLY A 22 12.37 9.70 10.06
C GLY A 22 12.06 8.32 10.64
N HIS A 23 11.48 8.27 11.84
CA HIS A 23 11.31 7.02 12.60
C HIS A 23 10.36 6.02 11.92
N HIS A 24 9.29 6.49 11.28
CA HIS A 24 8.34 5.65 10.54
C HIS A 24 8.68 5.53 9.04
N ASP A 25 9.95 5.71 8.67
CA ASP A 25 10.39 5.58 7.28
C ASP A 25 10.15 4.15 6.75
N ILE A 26 9.43 4.07 5.64
CA ILE A 26 9.14 2.82 4.94
C ILE A 26 9.95 2.63 3.65
N ILE A 27 10.85 3.55 3.28
CA ILE A 27 11.76 3.34 2.15
C ILE A 27 12.58 2.06 2.39
N GLY A 28 12.65 1.20 1.36
CA GLY A 28 13.30 -0.10 1.44
C GLY A 28 12.47 -1.21 2.10
N ARG A 29 11.29 -0.90 2.66
CA ARG A 29 10.34 -1.91 3.15
C ARG A 29 9.46 -2.44 2.02
N ALA A 30 8.73 -3.52 2.31
CA ALA A 30 7.83 -4.13 1.34
C ALA A 30 6.38 -3.67 1.51
N LEU A 31 5.69 -3.42 0.40
CA LEU A 31 4.24 -3.46 0.35
C LEU A 31 3.80 -4.84 -0.14
N VAL A 32 2.77 -5.42 0.49
CA VAL A 32 2.30 -6.78 0.24
C VAL A 32 0.80 -6.78 0.00
N VAL A 33 0.36 -7.52 -1.02
CA VAL A 33 -1.06 -7.80 -1.28
C VAL A 33 -1.37 -9.21 -0.83
N HIS A 34 -2.40 -9.35 0.00
CA HIS A 34 -2.84 -10.62 0.57
C HIS A 34 -4.05 -11.21 -0.18
N ALA A 35 -4.24 -12.53 -0.04
CA ALA A 35 -5.27 -13.28 -0.74
C ALA A 35 -6.68 -13.13 -0.14
N LEU A 36 -6.77 -12.88 1.16
CA LEU A 36 -8.03 -12.75 1.90
C LEU A 36 -8.17 -11.34 2.50
N PRO A 37 -9.41 -10.89 2.76
CA PRO A 37 -9.66 -9.65 3.49
C PRO A 37 -9.07 -9.68 4.90
N ASP A 38 -8.51 -8.55 5.32
CA ASP A 38 -8.02 -8.33 6.68
C ASP A 38 -9.20 -8.23 7.66
N ASP A 39 -9.18 -9.01 8.73
CA ASP A 39 -10.21 -9.04 9.78
C ASP A 39 -10.08 -7.89 10.80
N LEU A 40 -9.06 -7.04 10.66
CA LEU A 40 -8.76 -5.86 11.46
C LEU A 40 -8.46 -6.17 12.93
N GLY A 41 -7.94 -7.37 13.23
CA GLY A 41 -7.64 -7.80 14.59
C GLY A 41 -8.88 -8.25 15.38
N ARG A 42 -10.02 -8.48 14.70
CA ARG A 42 -11.31 -8.78 15.33
C ARG A 42 -11.68 -10.27 15.31
N GLY A 43 -10.80 -11.12 14.81
CA GLY A 43 -10.99 -12.57 14.74
C GLY A 43 -10.82 -13.30 16.08
N GLY A 44 -10.28 -12.63 17.11
CA GLY A 44 -10.13 -13.21 18.45
C GLY A 44 -8.96 -14.18 18.62
N THR A 45 -8.13 -14.35 17.59
CA THR A 45 -6.90 -15.16 17.62
C THR A 45 -5.66 -14.28 17.63
N ASP A 46 -4.50 -14.87 17.94
CA ASP A 46 -3.23 -14.14 17.90
C ASP A 46 -2.82 -13.80 16.46
N GLU A 47 -3.15 -14.67 15.49
CA GLU A 47 -2.93 -14.43 14.06
C GLU A 47 -3.74 -13.24 13.53
N SER A 48 -4.98 -13.08 14.03
CA SER A 48 -5.83 -11.94 13.72
C SER A 48 -5.19 -10.63 14.19
N LYS A 49 -4.69 -10.58 15.44
CA LYS A 49 -3.99 -9.41 15.96
C LYS A 49 -2.68 -9.11 15.24
N ALA A 50 -1.97 -10.14 14.79
CA ALA A 50 -0.66 -9.99 14.16
C ALA A 50 -0.75 -9.62 12.67
N THR A 51 -1.70 -10.20 11.93
CA THR A 51 -1.72 -10.16 10.45
C THR A 51 -3.12 -10.02 9.83
N GLY A 52 -4.16 -9.85 10.66
CA GLY A 52 -5.54 -9.72 10.20
C GLY A 52 -6.11 -10.99 9.58
N SER A 53 -5.46 -12.16 9.79
CA SER A 53 -5.85 -13.43 9.16
C SER A 53 -5.96 -13.37 7.63
N SER A 54 -5.18 -12.49 6.99
CA SER A 54 -5.31 -12.12 5.56
C SER A 54 -4.84 -13.20 4.56
N GLY A 55 -4.36 -14.35 5.05
CA GLY A 55 -3.92 -15.47 4.21
C GLY A 55 -2.64 -15.20 3.41
N ALA A 56 -2.47 -15.94 2.31
CA ALA A 56 -1.24 -15.97 1.51
C ALA A 56 -0.89 -14.61 0.87
N ARG A 57 0.40 -14.39 0.60
CA ARG A 57 0.93 -13.17 -0.03
C ARG A 57 0.94 -13.33 -1.54
N LEU A 58 0.02 -12.66 -2.24
CA LEU A 58 -0.14 -12.78 -3.69
C LEU A 58 0.93 -12.02 -4.47
N ALA A 59 1.34 -10.85 -3.97
CA ALA A 59 2.33 -10.01 -4.62
C ALA A 59 3.03 -9.12 -3.59
N CYS A 60 4.24 -8.69 -3.90
CA CYS A 60 4.97 -7.71 -3.11
C CYS A 60 5.86 -6.82 -3.99
N CYS A 61 6.27 -5.69 -3.46
CA CYS A 61 7.30 -4.85 -4.05
C CYS A 61 8.04 -4.07 -2.97
N ILE A 62 9.23 -3.58 -3.32
CA ILE A 62 9.99 -2.68 -2.46
C ILE A 62 9.55 -1.24 -2.69
N VAL A 63 9.39 -0.50 -1.60
CA VAL A 63 9.12 0.93 -1.62
C VAL A 63 10.42 1.68 -1.94
N GLY A 64 10.47 2.28 -3.12
CA GLY A 64 11.62 3.03 -3.61
C GLY A 64 11.35 4.54 -3.71
N ARG A 65 12.43 5.31 -3.86
CA ARG A 65 12.33 6.74 -4.19
C ARG A 65 12.17 6.91 -5.69
N GLN A 66 11.23 7.76 -6.10
CA GLN A 66 11.06 8.17 -7.49
C GLN A 66 11.51 9.63 -7.65
N SER A 67 12.27 9.93 -8.70
CA SER A 67 12.58 11.30 -9.12
C SER A 67 11.55 11.77 -10.17
N GLY A 68 10.93 12.94 -9.96
CA GLY A 68 10.10 13.62 -10.97
C GLY A 68 8.57 13.64 -10.73
N THR A 69 7.85 14.28 -11.65
CA THR A 69 6.38 14.57 -11.64
C THR A 69 5.48 13.36 -11.96
N GLY A 70 5.90 12.15 -11.60
CA GLY A 70 5.20 10.90 -11.94
C GLY A 70 3.86 10.69 -11.22
N TRP A 71 3.43 11.62 -10.38
CA TRP A 71 2.18 11.53 -9.63
C TRP A 71 1.11 12.46 -10.20
N THR A 72 0.18 11.91 -10.97
CA THR A 72 -1.06 12.61 -11.35
C THR A 72 -2.17 12.19 -10.39
N SER A 73 -2.39 12.96 -9.32
CA SER A 73 -3.57 12.75 -8.47
C SER A 73 -4.84 13.14 -9.25
N PRO A 74 -5.94 12.36 -9.19
CA PRO A 74 -7.20 12.71 -9.84
C PRO A 74 -7.87 13.99 -9.28
N ASN A 75 -7.43 14.47 -8.11
CA ASN A 75 -7.98 15.64 -7.42
C ASN A 75 -7.01 16.84 -7.48
N SER A 76 -6.57 17.19 -8.68
CA SER A 76 -5.53 18.21 -8.93
C SER A 76 -6.05 19.65 -8.84
N ARG A 77 -6.60 20.09 -7.70
CA ARG A 77 -6.93 21.53 -7.53
C ARG A 77 -6.50 22.24 -6.27
N LEU A 78 -6.02 21.60 -5.21
CA LEU A 78 -5.45 22.38 -4.09
C LEU A 78 -4.47 21.53 -3.27
N LEU A 79 -3.42 22.20 -2.79
CA LEU A 79 -2.46 21.79 -1.76
C LEU A 79 -1.28 20.90 -2.23
N PHE A 80 -0.38 21.55 -2.97
CA PHE A 80 1.06 21.37 -2.72
C PHE A 80 1.36 21.83 -1.29
N HIS A 81 1.09 20.99 -0.29
CA HIS A 81 1.78 21.00 1.01
C HIS A 81 1.43 19.70 1.73
N MET A 82 2.47 18.89 2.00
CA MET A 82 2.51 17.90 3.08
C MET A 82 1.74 16.58 2.94
N PHE A 83 1.85 15.86 1.81
CA PHE A 83 1.50 14.44 1.81
C PHE A 83 2.56 13.59 1.11
N SER A 84 3.23 12.73 1.89
CA SER A 84 4.05 11.62 1.40
C SER A 84 3.17 10.71 0.55
N ALA A 85 3.26 10.83 -0.77
CA ALA A 85 2.57 9.94 -1.69
C ALA A 85 3.46 8.70 -1.94
N LEU A 86 3.01 7.55 -1.44
CA LEU A 86 3.62 6.26 -1.71
C LEU A 86 3.11 5.74 -3.06
N LEU A 87 3.97 5.71 -4.09
CA LEU A 87 3.68 5.05 -5.36
C LEU A 87 4.26 3.62 -5.34
N VAL A 88 3.38 2.64 -5.31
CA VAL A 88 3.71 1.22 -5.37
C VAL A 88 3.72 0.78 -6.83
N PHE A 89 4.91 0.67 -7.44
CA PHE A 89 5.04 -0.05 -8.70
C PHE A 89 5.05 -1.55 -8.41
N PHE A 90 3.99 -2.25 -8.83
CA PHE A 90 3.98 -3.71 -8.89
C PHE A 90 5.10 -4.15 -9.83
N CYS A 91 6.15 -4.76 -9.26
CA CYS A 91 7.18 -5.40 -10.06
C CYS A 91 6.52 -6.59 -10.79
N ARG A 92 6.70 -6.60 -12.11
CA ARG A 92 6.15 -7.57 -13.05
C ARG A 92 6.46 -9.00 -12.60
N HIS A 93 5.50 -9.90 -12.79
CA HIS A 93 5.68 -11.35 -12.62
C HIS A 93 7.01 -11.80 -13.24
N GLY A 94 7.89 -12.35 -12.39
CA GLY A 94 9.01 -13.17 -12.83
C GLY A 94 8.56 -14.62 -12.86
N ALA A 95 8.44 -15.15 -14.08
CA ALA A 95 8.34 -16.56 -14.51
C ALA A 95 7.47 -17.51 -13.69
#